data_AF-A0A7S1T2T0-F1
#
_entry.id   AF-A0A7S1T2T0-F1
#
_cell.length_a   1.000
_cell.length_b   1.000
_cell.length_c   1.000
_cell.angle_alpha   90.00
_cell.angle_beta   90.00
_cell.angle_gamma   90.00
#
_symmetry.space_group_name_H-M   'P 1'
#
loop_
_entity.id
_entity.type
_entity.pdbx_description
1 polymer ?
#
loop_
_entity_poly.entity_id
_entity_poly.type
_entity_poly.pdbx_seq_one_letter_code
_entity_poly.pdbx_strand_id
1 'polypeptide(L)'
;MNHMTVDMESTVEICQIGGIPVVVSLLSPSDGGVEAILTPSRVSEIQSVALLMCRMAEDNESAYQMRQCNAVYLLGKLLLHTFCTDPAFQEEAALLKAHLFMALRFLFSMERNRKVFKRLFPPNLFATFIDIGHYQFGLPQYTDLVQRWDKLSEKAVQSMAAALEDINLFKGDAQRRVRDYVILELLGSGAFGAVYKARRAGSEMLIALKELPLSDVGLFGATTEEKSAGVGTLTSEVEILSQLSHPNIVAYYESFVEEGCLWIAMELVEGLSLLDYTCSLAEKGRRMREAEIWQVFVGLVMALDHCHREKRIVHRDLTS
;
A
#
# COMPACT_ATOMS: atom_id res chain seq x y z
N MET A 1 -7.11 -32.67 -15.01
CA MET A 1 -6.58 -32.68 -13.63
C MET A 1 -7.33 -31.61 -12.86
N ASN A 2 -7.88 -31.98 -11.70
CA ASN A 2 -8.78 -31.14 -10.90
C ASN A 2 -8.16 -29.78 -10.58
N HIS A 3 -8.70 -28.72 -11.17
CA HIS A 3 -8.48 -27.36 -10.66
C HIS A 3 -9.01 -27.31 -9.24
N MET A 4 -8.12 -27.03 -8.27
CA MET A 4 -8.51 -26.59 -6.94
C MET A 4 -9.36 -25.33 -7.11
N THR A 5 -10.67 -25.50 -7.13
CA THR A 5 -11.60 -24.46 -6.72
C THR A 5 -11.33 -24.24 -5.24
N VAL A 6 -10.41 -23.34 -4.91
CA VAL A 6 -10.33 -22.83 -3.55
C VAL A 6 -11.70 -22.20 -3.29
N ASP A 7 -12.43 -22.80 -2.36
CA ASP A 7 -13.78 -22.37 -2.03
C ASP A 7 -13.75 -20.95 -1.45
N MET A 8 -14.77 -20.16 -1.77
CA MET A 8 -14.89 -18.79 -1.27
C MET A 8 -14.93 -18.78 0.27
N GLU A 9 -15.56 -19.80 0.87
CA GLU A 9 -15.61 -19.95 2.34
C GLU A 9 -14.22 -20.18 2.93
N SER A 10 -13.42 -21.08 2.35
CA SER A 10 -12.04 -21.33 2.79
C SER A 10 -11.15 -20.08 2.68
N THR A 11 -11.38 -19.25 1.66
CA THR A 11 -10.63 -17.99 1.49
C THR A 11 -10.96 -16.99 2.59
N VAL A 12 -12.24 -16.87 2.96
CA VAL A 12 -12.70 -16.00 4.05
C VAL A 12 -12.16 -16.47 5.40
N GLU A 13 -12.16 -17.79 5.66
CA GLU A 13 -11.60 -18.35 6.89
C GLU A 13 -10.11 -18.05 7.03
N ILE A 14 -9.31 -18.22 5.96
CA ILE A 14 -7.87 -17.90 5.96
C ILE A 14 -7.63 -16.43 6.32
N CYS A 15 -8.42 -15.50 5.77
CA CYS A 15 -8.32 -14.08 6.10
C CYS A 15 -8.67 -13.82 7.58
N GLN A 16 -9.74 -14.44 8.08
CA GLN A 16 -10.23 -14.24 9.45
C GLN A 16 -9.27 -14.75 10.53
N ILE A 17 -8.51 -15.81 10.25
CA ILE A 17 -7.51 -16.35 11.18
C ILE A 17 -6.13 -15.69 11.06
N GLY A 18 -5.99 -14.65 10.24
CA GLY A 18 -4.71 -13.96 10.03
C GLY A 18 -3.71 -14.74 9.19
N GLY A 19 -4.17 -15.55 8.23
CA GLY A 19 -3.32 -16.38 7.38
C GLY A 19 -2.58 -15.64 6.24
N ILE A 20 -2.89 -14.36 6.00
CA ILE A 20 -2.30 -13.56 4.91
C ILE A 20 -0.76 -13.52 4.96
N PRO A 21 -0.11 -13.24 6.09
CA PRO A 21 1.35 -13.25 6.18
C PRO A 21 1.95 -14.61 5.79
N VAL A 22 1.30 -15.71 6.19
CA VAL A 22 1.73 -17.07 5.85
C VAL A 22 1.61 -17.30 4.34
N VAL A 23 0.46 -16.98 3.74
CA VAL A 23 0.24 -17.11 2.29
C VAL A 23 1.28 -16.31 1.49
N VAL A 24 1.55 -15.06 1.88
CA VAL A 24 2.54 -14.23 1.19
C VAL A 24 3.97 -14.77 1.39
N SER A 25 4.28 -15.33 2.57
CA SER A 25 5.59 -15.94 2.83
C SER A 25 5.90 -17.15 1.93
N LEU A 26 4.86 -17.83 1.42
CA LEU A 26 5.01 -18.91 0.44
C LEU A 26 5.52 -18.42 -0.92
N LEU A 27 5.58 -17.11 -1.19
CA LEU A 27 6.24 -16.58 -2.38
C LEU A 27 7.76 -16.43 -2.22
N SER A 28 8.27 -16.46 -0.98
CA SER A 28 9.70 -16.31 -0.70
C SER A 28 10.49 -17.57 -1.07
N PRO A 29 11.78 -17.44 -1.43
CA PRO A 29 12.64 -18.59 -1.66
C PRO A 29 12.88 -19.39 -0.36
N SER A 30 12.84 -20.72 -0.46
CA SER A 30 13.07 -21.63 0.67
C SER A 30 14.57 -21.84 0.87
N ASP A 31 15.25 -21.05 1.72
CA ASP A 31 16.64 -21.19 2.26
C ASP A 31 17.80 -21.65 1.34
N GLY A 32 17.58 -21.86 0.05
CA GLY A 32 18.54 -22.23 -0.97
C GLY A 32 18.63 -21.11 -2.00
N GLY A 33 19.85 -20.77 -2.41
CA GLY A 33 20.16 -19.61 -3.24
C GLY A 33 19.36 -19.48 -4.55
N VAL A 34 19.63 -18.36 -5.24
CA VAL A 34 18.90 -17.78 -6.38
C VAL A 34 18.50 -18.77 -7.50
N GLU A 35 19.19 -19.90 -7.63
CA GLU A 35 18.97 -20.92 -8.67
C GLU A 35 17.86 -21.95 -8.34
N ALA A 36 17.35 -22.00 -7.10
CA ALA A 36 16.37 -23.02 -6.66
C ALA A 36 14.89 -22.57 -6.71
N ILE A 37 14.59 -21.36 -7.20
CA ILE A 37 13.28 -20.70 -6.99
C ILE A 37 12.17 -21.24 -7.91
N LEU A 38 12.49 -21.67 -9.13
CA LEU A 38 11.48 -21.99 -10.17
C LEU A 38 11.56 -23.44 -10.66
N THR A 39 11.61 -24.41 -9.74
CA THR A 39 11.37 -25.82 -10.09
C THR A 39 9.90 -26.04 -10.49
N PRO A 40 9.56 -27.01 -11.36
CA PRO A 40 8.17 -27.18 -11.82
C PRO A 40 7.16 -27.39 -10.68
N SER A 41 7.55 -28.10 -9.60
CA SER A 41 6.71 -28.22 -8.39
C SER A 41 6.44 -26.87 -7.73
N ARG A 42 7.47 -26.01 -7.64
CA ARG A 42 7.37 -24.68 -7.04
C ARG A 42 6.60 -23.72 -7.93
N VAL A 43 6.70 -23.85 -9.25
CA VAL A 43 5.92 -23.06 -10.21
C VAL A 43 4.43 -23.28 -10.00
N SER A 44 3.98 -24.54 -9.89
CA SER A 44 2.56 -24.85 -9.65
C SER A 44 2.07 -24.32 -8.29
N GLU A 45 2.92 -24.39 -7.26
CA GLU A 45 2.62 -23.82 -5.95
C GLU A 45 2.47 -22.29 -6.03
N ILE A 46 3.43 -21.59 -6.65
CA ILE A 46 3.39 -20.13 -6.81
C ILE A 46 2.15 -19.70 -7.62
N GLN A 47 1.79 -20.42 -8.68
CA GLN A 47 0.57 -20.16 -9.45
C GLN A 47 -0.68 -20.27 -8.57
N SER A 48 -0.73 -21.29 -7.71
CA SER A 48 -1.84 -21.50 -6.78
C SER A 48 -1.91 -20.41 -5.70
N VAL A 49 -0.75 -20.02 -5.15
CA VAL A 49 -0.65 -18.91 -4.18
C VAL A 49 -1.07 -17.59 -4.83
N ALA A 50 -0.60 -17.29 -6.04
CA ALA A 50 -0.97 -16.09 -6.78
C ALA A 50 -2.49 -16.03 -7.06
N LEU A 51 -3.10 -17.16 -7.43
CA LEU A 51 -4.55 -17.25 -7.63
C LEU A 51 -5.32 -17.04 -6.31
N LEU A 52 -4.88 -17.67 -5.22
CA LEU A 52 -5.45 -17.46 -3.88
C LEU A 52 -5.37 -15.98 -3.48
N MET A 53 -4.23 -15.34 -3.72
CA MET A 53 -4.06 -13.92 -3.45
C MET A 53 -5.01 -13.04 -4.26
N CYS A 54 -5.31 -13.39 -5.52
CA CYS A 54 -6.31 -12.67 -6.30
C CYS A 54 -7.70 -12.73 -5.65
N ARG A 55 -8.12 -13.91 -5.18
CA ARG A 55 -9.40 -14.09 -4.48
C ARG A 55 -9.48 -13.26 -3.20
N MET A 56 -8.44 -13.32 -2.38
CA MET A 56 -8.36 -12.53 -1.15
C MET A 56 -8.33 -11.03 -1.44
N ALA A 57 -7.66 -10.59 -2.51
CA ALA A 57 -7.56 -9.18 -2.87
C ALA A 57 -8.87 -8.55 -3.38
N GLU A 58 -9.93 -9.34 -3.59
CA GLU A 58 -11.30 -8.82 -3.79
C GLU A 58 -11.82 -8.12 -2.52
N ASP A 59 -11.25 -8.42 -1.35
CA ASP A 59 -11.43 -7.68 -0.11
C ASP A 59 -10.31 -6.64 0.07
N ASN A 60 -10.69 -5.41 0.47
CA ASN A 60 -9.76 -4.29 0.56
C ASN A 60 -8.80 -4.45 1.76
N GLU A 61 -9.28 -4.99 2.88
CA GLU A 61 -8.45 -5.19 4.07
C GLU A 61 -7.39 -6.27 3.80
N SER A 62 -7.82 -7.37 3.19
CA SER A 62 -6.93 -8.46 2.80
C SER A 62 -5.85 -8.00 1.81
N ALA A 63 -6.23 -7.23 0.79
CA ALA A 63 -5.27 -6.66 -0.17
C ALA A 63 -4.29 -5.69 0.51
N TYR A 64 -4.74 -4.92 1.52
CA TYR A 64 -3.89 -4.01 2.29
C TYR A 64 -2.86 -4.79 3.10
N GLN A 65 -3.28 -5.85 3.80
CA GLN A 65 -2.39 -6.73 4.54
C GLN A 65 -1.35 -7.40 3.62
N MET A 66 -1.75 -7.84 2.42
CA MET A 66 -0.80 -8.38 1.44
C MET A 66 0.29 -7.38 1.06
N ARG A 67 -0.09 -6.11 0.83
CA ARG A 67 0.88 -5.05 0.59
C ARG A 67 1.84 -4.93 1.78
N GLN A 68 1.33 -4.90 3.00
CA GLN A 68 2.15 -4.83 4.22
C GLN A 68 3.11 -6.02 4.37
N CYS A 69 2.73 -7.19 3.88
CA CYS A 69 3.59 -8.37 3.79
C CYS A 69 4.55 -8.36 2.58
N ASN A 70 4.74 -7.22 1.92
CA ASN A 70 5.66 -7.04 0.80
C ASN A 70 5.29 -7.86 -0.46
N ALA A 71 4.00 -8.21 -0.63
CA ALA A 71 3.52 -9.03 -1.74
C ALA A 71 3.90 -8.47 -3.12
N VAL A 72 3.77 -7.15 -3.33
CA VAL A 72 4.10 -6.51 -4.62
C VAL A 72 5.57 -6.71 -4.97
N TYR A 73 6.46 -6.58 -3.98
CA TYR A 73 7.89 -6.83 -4.15
C TYR A 73 8.18 -8.28 -4.49
N LEU A 74 7.61 -9.23 -3.74
CA LEU A 74 7.85 -10.66 -3.93
C LEU A 74 7.34 -11.15 -5.30
N LEU A 75 6.13 -10.76 -5.69
CA LEU A 75 5.56 -11.06 -7.00
C LEU A 75 6.40 -10.45 -8.13
N GLY A 76 6.88 -9.21 -7.96
CA GLY A 76 7.79 -8.56 -8.90
C GLY A 76 9.14 -9.28 -9.02
N LYS A 77 9.69 -9.80 -7.91
CA LYS A 77 10.95 -10.57 -7.92
C LYS A 77 10.77 -11.88 -8.66
N LEU A 78 9.67 -12.59 -8.40
CA LEU A 78 9.34 -13.82 -9.11
C LEU A 78 9.21 -13.58 -10.62
N LEU A 79 8.58 -12.46 -11.03
CA LEU A 79 8.53 -12.06 -12.44
C LEU A 79 9.94 -11.86 -13.01
N LEU A 80 10.83 -11.14 -12.33
CA LEU A 80 12.21 -10.94 -12.81
C LEU A 80 12.99 -12.26 -12.92
N HIS A 81 12.78 -13.20 -12.01
CA HIS A 81 13.39 -14.54 -12.08
C HIS A 81 12.95 -15.34 -13.31
N THR A 82 11.81 -15.01 -13.93
CA THR A 82 11.38 -15.67 -15.18
C THR A 82 12.26 -15.33 -16.39
N PHE A 83 13.15 -14.33 -16.31
CA PHE A 83 14.17 -14.11 -17.34
C PHE A 83 15.37 -15.06 -17.22
N CYS A 84 15.53 -15.71 -16.07
CA CYS A 84 16.64 -16.62 -15.77
C CYS A 84 16.26 -18.10 -15.95
N THR A 85 15.03 -18.40 -16.38
CA THR A 85 14.55 -19.79 -16.56
C THR A 85 15.12 -20.43 -17.83
N ASP A 86 15.37 -21.73 -17.76
CA ASP A 86 15.80 -22.54 -18.91
C ASP A 86 14.75 -22.48 -20.05
N PRO A 87 15.16 -22.30 -21.31
CA PRO A 87 14.28 -22.32 -22.49
C PRO A 87 13.33 -23.52 -22.58
N ALA A 88 13.67 -24.66 -21.98
CA ALA A 88 12.79 -25.84 -21.93
C ALA A 88 11.49 -25.61 -21.11
N PHE A 89 11.44 -24.58 -20.27
CA PHE A 89 10.32 -24.25 -19.38
C PHE A 89 9.41 -23.13 -19.92
N GLN A 90 9.49 -22.82 -21.22
CA GLN A 90 8.90 -21.61 -21.78
C GLN A 90 7.36 -21.52 -21.66
N GLU A 91 6.63 -22.63 -21.83
CA GLU A 91 5.16 -22.65 -21.67
C GLU A 91 4.72 -22.51 -20.20
N GLU A 92 5.36 -23.23 -19.29
CA GLU A 92 5.07 -23.19 -17.85
C GLU A 92 5.44 -21.81 -17.27
N ALA A 93 6.52 -21.20 -17.77
CA ALA A 93 6.91 -19.84 -17.47
C ALA A 93 5.90 -18.81 -17.97
N ALA A 94 5.31 -19.00 -19.16
CA ALA A 94 4.25 -18.11 -19.66
C ALA A 94 3.00 -18.15 -18.77
N LEU A 95 2.59 -19.35 -18.35
CA LEU A 95 1.47 -19.52 -17.44
C LEU A 95 1.75 -18.91 -16.05
N LEU A 96 2.97 -19.09 -15.53
CA LEU A 96 3.42 -18.45 -14.30
C LEU A 96 3.35 -16.92 -14.40
N LYS A 97 3.92 -16.34 -15.46
CA LYS A 97 3.89 -14.88 -15.70
C LYS A 97 2.46 -14.35 -15.70
N ALA A 98 1.53 -15.05 -16.35
CA ALA A 98 0.12 -14.66 -16.37
C ALA A 98 -0.50 -14.63 -14.95
N HIS A 99 -0.24 -15.64 -14.11
CA HIS A 99 -0.71 -15.65 -12.72
C HIS A 99 -0.09 -14.53 -11.88
N LEU A 100 1.21 -14.28 -12.04
CA LEU A 100 1.91 -13.22 -11.32
C LEU A 100 1.41 -11.83 -11.74
N PHE A 101 1.22 -11.58 -13.04
CA PHE A 101 0.62 -10.35 -13.53
C PHE A 101 -0.82 -10.17 -13.08
N MET A 102 -1.59 -11.26 -13.01
CA MET A 102 -2.95 -11.23 -12.48
C MET A 102 -2.94 -10.80 -11.01
N ALA A 103 -2.13 -11.44 -10.16
CA ALA A 103 -1.98 -11.04 -8.75
C ALA A 103 -1.54 -9.59 -8.59
N LEU A 104 -0.55 -9.15 -9.37
CA LEU A 104 -0.13 -7.75 -9.39
C LEU A 104 -1.24 -6.81 -9.86
N ARG A 105 -2.07 -7.22 -10.83
CA ARG A 105 -3.19 -6.41 -11.33
C ARG A 105 -4.31 -6.25 -10.31
N PHE A 106 -4.55 -7.27 -9.51
CA PHE A 106 -5.47 -7.20 -8.37
C PHE A 106 -4.93 -6.25 -7.29
N LEU A 107 -3.65 -6.38 -6.94
CA LEU A 107 -3.02 -5.46 -5.97
C LEU A 107 -2.87 -4.03 -6.51
N PHE A 108 -2.77 -3.83 -7.83
CA PHE A 108 -2.75 -2.51 -8.45
C PHE A 108 -4.06 -1.74 -8.28
N SER A 109 -5.19 -2.45 -8.25
CA SER A 109 -6.50 -1.84 -8.02
C SER A 109 -6.59 -1.14 -6.66
N MET A 110 -5.66 -1.39 -5.74
CA MET A 110 -5.49 -0.54 -4.57
C MET A 110 -4.85 0.79 -4.95
N GLU A 111 -5.57 1.89 -4.71
CA GLU A 111 -5.13 3.25 -5.00
C GLU A 111 -3.73 3.57 -4.48
N ARG A 112 -3.46 3.19 -3.22
CA ARG A 112 -2.15 3.40 -2.59
C ARG A 112 -0.99 2.70 -3.32
N ASN A 113 -1.26 1.70 -4.17
CA ASN A 113 -0.25 0.99 -4.95
C ASN A 113 -0.06 1.61 -6.34
N ARG A 114 -0.98 2.45 -6.85
CA ARG A 114 -0.91 2.98 -8.23
C ARG A 114 0.38 3.75 -8.50
N LYS A 115 0.85 4.54 -7.52
CA LYS A 115 2.13 5.29 -7.61
C LYS A 115 3.34 4.34 -7.68
N VAL A 116 3.28 3.21 -6.97
CA VAL A 116 4.30 2.16 -6.96
C VAL A 116 4.42 1.53 -8.34
N PHE A 117 3.31 1.09 -8.91
CA PHE A 117 3.29 0.42 -10.21
C PHE A 117 3.63 1.32 -11.40
N LYS A 118 3.26 2.61 -11.33
CA LYS A 118 3.65 3.60 -12.36
C LYS A 118 5.17 3.75 -12.48
N ARG A 119 5.91 3.55 -11.39
CA ARG A 119 7.38 3.56 -11.37
C ARG A 119 7.99 2.20 -11.72
N LEU A 120 7.26 1.11 -11.44
CA LEU A 120 7.74 -0.25 -11.63
C LEU A 120 7.79 -0.66 -13.11
N PHE A 121 6.78 -0.34 -13.91
CA PHE A 121 6.68 -0.82 -15.30
C PHE A 121 7.08 0.23 -16.34
N PRO A 122 7.81 -0.15 -17.41
CA PRO A 122 8.03 0.72 -18.57
C PRO A 122 6.71 1.17 -19.20
N PRO A 123 6.63 2.36 -19.82
CA PRO A 123 5.35 2.95 -20.27
C PRO A 123 4.49 2.03 -21.15
N ASN A 124 5.09 1.34 -22.12
CA ASN A 124 4.37 0.45 -23.04
C ASN A 124 3.84 -0.81 -22.34
N LEU A 125 4.59 -1.32 -21.36
CA LEU A 125 4.17 -2.46 -20.55
C LEU A 125 3.08 -2.03 -19.56
N PHE A 126 3.26 -0.86 -18.95
CA PHE A 126 2.29 -0.27 -18.03
C PHE A 126 0.94 -0.02 -18.71
N ALA A 127 0.91 0.54 -19.91
CA ALA A 127 -0.33 0.73 -20.68
C ALA A 127 -1.08 -0.61 -20.87
N THR A 128 -0.37 -1.63 -21.36
CA THR A 128 -0.93 -2.98 -21.55
C THR A 128 -1.42 -3.59 -20.24
N PHE A 129 -0.72 -3.34 -19.13
CA PHE A 129 -1.12 -3.79 -17.80
C PHE A 129 -2.41 -3.10 -17.30
N ILE A 130 -2.61 -1.82 -17.62
CA ILE A 130 -3.83 -1.09 -17.29
C ILE A 130 -5.01 -1.56 -18.15
N ASP A 131 -4.78 -1.74 -19.46
CA ASP A 131 -5.80 -2.08 -20.46
C ASP A 131 -6.53 -3.40 -20.20
N ILE A 132 -5.91 -4.31 -19.42
CA ILE A 132 -6.56 -5.55 -18.96
C ILE A 132 -7.85 -5.25 -18.17
N GLY A 133 -7.90 -4.11 -17.47
CA GLY A 133 -9.01 -3.78 -16.58
C GLY A 133 -8.88 -4.41 -15.19
N HIS A 134 -9.81 -4.08 -14.29
CA HIS A 134 -9.73 -4.45 -12.89
C HIS A 134 -10.34 -5.83 -12.62
N TYR A 135 -9.75 -6.56 -11.68
CA TYR A 135 -10.25 -7.83 -11.10
C TYR A 135 -10.59 -8.93 -12.13
N GLN A 136 -9.75 -9.06 -13.17
CA GLN A 136 -9.95 -10.04 -14.23
C GLN A 136 -9.26 -11.37 -13.93
N PHE A 137 -10.03 -12.45 -13.75
CA PHE A 137 -9.48 -13.79 -13.52
C PHE A 137 -9.08 -14.55 -14.80
N GLY A 138 -9.45 -14.03 -15.98
CA GLY A 138 -9.22 -14.70 -17.24
C GLY A 138 -7.76 -14.63 -17.69
N LEU A 139 -6.99 -15.69 -17.47
CA LEU A 139 -5.59 -15.79 -17.92
C LEU A 139 -5.34 -15.40 -19.39
N PRO A 140 -6.24 -15.69 -20.36
CA PRO A 140 -6.06 -15.24 -21.75
C PRO A 140 -5.96 -13.73 -21.92
N GLN A 141 -6.50 -12.93 -21.00
CA GLN A 141 -6.41 -11.47 -21.05
C GLN A 141 -4.98 -10.96 -20.78
N TYR A 142 -4.15 -11.78 -20.13
CA TYR A 142 -2.76 -11.44 -19.79
C TYR A 142 -1.76 -11.82 -20.89
N THR A 143 -2.20 -12.48 -21.97
CA THR A 143 -1.29 -13.01 -23.00
C THR A 143 -0.48 -11.93 -23.71
N ASP A 144 -1.08 -10.79 -24.10
CA ASP A 144 -0.32 -9.69 -24.74
C ASP A 144 0.74 -9.11 -23.78
N LEU A 145 0.39 -8.99 -22.50
CA LEU A 145 1.31 -8.49 -21.47
C LEU A 145 2.51 -9.42 -21.29
N VAL A 146 2.29 -10.73 -21.25
CA VAL A 146 3.36 -11.75 -21.19
C VAL A 146 4.25 -11.68 -22.44
N GLN A 147 3.68 -11.54 -23.63
CA GLN A 147 4.46 -11.41 -24.86
C GLN A 147 5.34 -10.15 -24.90
N ARG A 148 4.86 -9.03 -24.33
CA ARG A 148 5.63 -7.79 -24.21
C ARG A 148 6.71 -7.89 -23.15
N TRP A 149 6.42 -8.59 -22.04
CA TRP A 149 7.41 -8.90 -21.01
C TRP A 149 8.62 -9.64 -21.59
N ASP A 150 8.37 -10.68 -22.40
CA ASP A 150 9.42 -11.50 -23.00
C ASP A 150 10.28 -10.75 -24.03
N LYS A 151 9.80 -9.60 -24.51
CA LYS A 151 10.50 -8.74 -25.47
C LYS A 151 11.18 -7.54 -24.81
N LEU A 152 11.19 -7.46 -23.48
CA LEU A 152 11.87 -6.36 -22.78
C LEU A 152 13.37 -6.38 -23.03
N SER A 153 13.95 -5.19 -23.20
CA SER A 153 15.41 -5.04 -23.29
C SER A 153 16.06 -5.24 -21.92
N GLU A 154 17.31 -5.70 -21.91
CA GLU A 154 18.07 -5.89 -20.67
C GLU A 154 18.11 -4.61 -19.82
N LYS A 155 18.27 -3.44 -20.45
CA LYS A 155 18.21 -2.13 -19.77
C LYS A 155 16.88 -1.89 -19.07
N ALA A 156 15.76 -2.28 -19.69
CA ALA A 156 14.45 -2.16 -19.06
C ALA A 156 14.33 -3.09 -17.86
N VAL A 157 14.77 -4.35 -17.98
CA VAL A 157 14.78 -5.34 -16.89
C VAL A 157 15.62 -4.85 -15.71
N GLN A 158 16.82 -4.31 -15.96
CA GLN A 158 17.68 -3.72 -14.92
C GLN A 158 17.03 -2.52 -14.23
N SER A 159 16.42 -1.61 -15.00
CA SER A 159 15.68 -0.47 -14.45
C SER A 159 14.51 -0.91 -13.56
N MET A 160 13.81 -1.97 -13.97
CA MET A 160 12.71 -2.54 -13.19
C MET A 160 13.23 -3.19 -11.89
N ALA A 161 14.34 -3.92 -11.95
CA ALA A 161 14.96 -4.50 -10.76
C ALA A 161 15.34 -3.43 -9.73
N ALA A 162 15.91 -2.31 -10.19
CA ALA A 162 16.21 -1.17 -9.32
C ALA A 162 14.93 -0.54 -8.73
N ALA A 163 13.91 -0.30 -9.55
CA ALA A 163 12.62 0.24 -9.10
C ALA A 163 11.91 -0.70 -8.11
N LEU A 164 12.08 -2.01 -8.27
CA LEU A 164 11.52 -3.02 -7.38
C LEU A 164 12.17 -2.97 -6.00
N GLU A 165 13.49 -2.77 -5.93
CA GLU A 165 14.17 -2.59 -4.65
C GLU A 165 13.75 -1.28 -3.95
N ASP A 166 13.35 -0.24 -4.66
CA ASP A 166 12.84 1.00 -4.04
C ASP A 166 11.50 0.80 -3.32
N ILE A 167 10.74 -0.23 -3.69
CA ILE A 167 9.40 -0.50 -3.15
C ILE A 167 9.39 -1.67 -2.16
N ASN A 168 10.57 -2.23 -1.89
CA ASN A 168 10.76 -3.28 -0.91
C ASN A 168 10.53 -2.72 0.50
N LEU A 169 9.41 -3.07 1.11
CA LEU A 169 9.06 -2.61 2.47
C LEU A 169 10.02 -3.14 3.54
N PHE A 170 10.78 -4.19 3.23
CA PHE A 170 11.76 -4.79 4.14
C PHE A 170 13.20 -4.38 3.80
N LYS A 171 13.41 -3.42 2.88
CA LYS A 171 14.74 -2.92 2.56
C LYS A 171 15.24 -2.02 3.69
N GLY A 172 16.28 -2.49 4.37
CA GLY A 172 17.10 -1.67 5.25
C GLY A 172 16.81 -1.88 6.73
N ASP A 173 17.68 -2.64 7.38
CA ASP A 173 18.05 -2.44 8.78
C ASP A 173 18.67 -1.04 9.04
N ALA A 174 18.83 -0.20 8.02
CA ALA A 174 19.16 1.21 8.15
C ALA A 174 17.87 2.02 8.43
N GLN A 175 17.26 1.76 9.57
CA GLN A 175 16.10 2.48 10.09
C GLN A 175 16.44 3.98 10.15
N ARG A 176 15.88 4.81 9.26
CA ARG A 176 15.85 6.27 9.49
C ARG A 176 15.15 6.45 10.84
N ARG A 177 15.93 6.87 11.83
CA ARG A 177 15.42 7.09 13.17
C ARG A 177 15.22 8.58 13.35
N VAL A 178 14.04 8.92 13.85
CA VAL A 178 13.71 10.27 14.26
C VAL A 178 13.39 10.17 15.74
N ARG A 179 14.31 10.63 16.58
CA ARG A 179 14.24 10.46 18.03
C ARG A 179 14.06 8.98 18.41
N ASP A 180 12.98 8.65 19.13
CA ASP A 180 12.68 7.29 19.57
C ASP A 180 11.88 6.50 18.52
N TYR A 181 11.63 7.07 17.34
CA TYR A 181 10.82 6.45 16.29
C TYR A 181 11.70 5.85 15.20
N VAL A 182 11.39 4.59 14.88
CA VAL A 182 11.93 3.86 13.75
C VAL A 182 10.96 4.02 12.59
N ILE A 183 11.37 4.70 11.51
CA ILE A 183 10.56 4.82 10.30
C ILE A 183 10.57 3.48 9.56
N LEU A 184 9.39 3.00 9.19
CA LEU A 184 9.17 1.72 8.53
C LEU A 184 8.75 1.88 7.06
N GLU A 185 7.79 2.76 6.78
CA GLU A 185 7.22 2.93 5.43
C GLU A 185 6.79 4.39 5.23
N LEU A 186 6.95 4.93 4.01
CA LEU A 186 6.30 6.18 3.61
C LEU A 186 4.84 5.89 3.20
N LEU A 187 3.87 6.42 3.94
CA LEU A 187 2.44 6.24 3.68
C LEU A 187 1.90 7.22 2.63
N GLY A 188 2.42 8.46 2.62
CA GLY A 188 2.01 9.48 1.66
C GLY A 188 2.86 10.74 1.75
N SER A 189 2.85 11.53 0.67
CA SER A 189 3.49 12.85 0.63
C SER A 189 2.66 13.82 -0.22
N GLY A 190 2.63 15.09 0.17
CA GLY A 190 1.85 16.13 -0.49
C GLY A 190 2.26 17.54 -0.03
N ALA A 191 1.40 18.53 -0.29
CA ALA A 191 1.64 19.93 0.06
C ALA A 191 1.79 20.16 1.58
N PHE A 192 1.19 19.29 2.40
CA PHE A 192 1.25 19.32 3.86
C PHE A 192 2.31 18.35 4.42
N GLY A 193 3.40 18.13 3.67
CA GLY A 193 4.51 17.28 4.10
C GLY A 193 4.33 15.79 3.81
N ALA A 194 5.10 14.97 4.52
CA ALA A 194 5.15 13.51 4.36
C ALA A 194 4.61 12.80 5.60
N VAL A 195 4.00 11.63 5.42
CA VAL A 195 3.48 10.79 6.51
C VAL A 195 4.11 9.42 6.42
N TYR A 196 4.65 8.95 7.54
CA TYR A 196 5.36 7.69 7.65
C TYR A 196 4.65 6.74 8.62
N LYS A 197 4.67 5.45 8.32
CA LYS A 197 4.45 4.40 9.32
C LYS A 197 5.74 4.28 10.12
N ALA A 198 5.63 4.34 11.43
CA ALA A 198 6.77 4.23 12.32
C ALA A 198 6.44 3.35 13.53
N ARG A 199 7.48 2.90 14.22
CA ARG A 199 7.38 2.17 15.48
C ARG A 199 8.18 2.89 16.54
N ARG A 200 7.61 3.08 17.73
CA ARG A 200 8.36 3.62 18.87
C ARG A 200 9.32 2.57 19.40
N ALA A 201 10.58 2.93 19.62
CA ALA A 201 11.60 2.04 20.16
C ALA A 201 11.14 1.45 21.50
N GLY A 202 11.20 0.12 21.63
CA GLY A 202 10.73 -0.60 22.81
C GLY A 202 9.22 -0.83 22.88
N SER A 203 8.46 -0.43 21.87
CA SER A 203 7.03 -0.72 21.72
C SER A 203 6.78 -1.50 20.42
N GLU A 204 5.82 -2.43 20.44
CA GLU A 204 5.30 -3.05 19.21
C GLU A 204 4.18 -2.22 18.56
N MET A 205 3.77 -1.11 19.20
CA MET A 205 2.74 -0.24 18.67
C MET A 205 3.24 0.55 17.45
N LEU A 206 2.52 0.38 16.35
CA LEU A 206 2.70 1.14 15.11
C LEU A 206 1.97 2.48 15.19
N ILE A 207 2.59 3.52 14.64
CA ILE A 207 2.05 4.88 14.63
C ILE A 207 2.20 5.52 13.24
N ALA A 208 1.45 6.58 12.99
CA ALA A 208 1.68 7.49 11.89
C ALA A 208 2.51 8.68 12.37
N LEU A 209 3.56 9.02 11.63
CA LEU A 209 4.47 10.13 11.92
C LEU A 209 4.45 11.11 10.75
N LYS A 210 3.84 12.28 10.95
CA LYS A 210 3.75 13.34 9.93
C LYS A 210 4.92 14.30 10.05
N GLU A 211 5.70 14.43 8.99
CA GLU A 211 6.83 15.36 8.80
C GLU A 211 6.36 16.61 8.07
N LEU A 212 6.55 17.78 8.69
CA LEU A 212 6.23 19.09 8.15
C LEU A 212 7.51 19.95 8.12
N PRO A 213 8.11 20.20 6.95
CA PRO A 213 9.26 21.09 6.84
C PRO A 213 8.91 22.50 7.31
N LEU A 214 9.63 23.03 8.30
CA LEU A 214 9.37 24.38 8.82
C LEU A 214 9.70 25.45 7.77
N SER A 215 10.56 25.14 6.79
CA SER A 215 10.87 25.98 5.64
C SER A 215 9.66 26.21 4.74
N ASP A 216 8.81 25.19 4.55
CA ASP A 216 7.65 25.26 3.63
C ASP A 216 6.49 26.06 4.24
N VAL A 217 6.39 26.05 5.56
CA VAL A 217 5.40 26.83 6.32
C VAL A 217 5.75 28.33 6.29
N GLY A 218 7.03 28.67 6.11
CA GLY A 218 7.52 30.03 5.91
C GLY A 218 7.48 30.54 4.47
N LEU A 219 6.96 29.78 3.50
CA LEU A 219 6.94 30.15 2.07
C LEU A 219 5.62 30.81 1.60
N PHE A 220 4.58 30.86 2.43
CA PHE A 220 3.36 31.64 2.14
C PHE A 220 3.45 33.12 2.53
N GLY A 221 4.64 33.59 2.92
CA GLY A 221 4.88 34.97 3.35
C GLY A 221 6.17 35.55 2.76
N ALA A 222 6.07 36.66 2.04
CA ALA A 222 7.21 37.39 1.49
C ALA A 222 8.00 38.16 2.57
N THR A 223 7.42 38.34 3.77
CA THR A 223 7.98 39.16 4.85
C THR A 223 8.31 38.36 6.11
N THR A 224 9.17 38.92 6.96
CA THR A 224 9.59 38.34 8.25
C THR A 224 8.42 38.15 9.23
N GLU A 225 7.34 38.93 9.09
CA GLU A 225 6.14 38.89 9.93
C GLU A 225 5.15 37.78 9.51
N GLU A 226 5.05 37.50 8.21
CA GLU A 226 4.22 36.39 7.69
C GLU A 226 4.86 35.02 7.97
N LYS A 227 6.19 34.97 8.05
CA LYS A 227 6.93 33.77 8.50
C LYS A 227 6.64 33.41 9.96
N SER A 228 6.56 34.41 10.84
CA SER A 228 6.15 34.21 12.24
C SER A 228 4.66 33.87 12.35
N ALA A 229 3.81 34.38 11.46
CA ALA A 229 2.40 34.00 11.38
C ALA A 229 2.21 32.51 10.99
N GLY A 230 2.97 32.00 10.01
CA GLY A 230 2.96 30.60 9.58
C GLY A 230 3.31 29.61 10.71
N VAL A 231 4.34 29.94 11.50
CA VAL A 231 4.73 29.16 12.69
C VAL A 231 3.65 29.24 13.78
N GLY A 232 3.01 30.41 13.96
CA GLY A 232 1.86 30.57 14.87
C GLY A 232 0.66 29.68 14.49
N THR A 233 0.35 29.57 13.20
CA THR A 233 -0.73 28.67 12.71
C THR A 233 -0.44 27.20 12.96
N LEU A 234 0.79 26.72 12.74
CA LEU A 234 1.16 25.33 13.06
C LEU A 234 1.01 25.02 14.56
N THR A 235 1.45 25.96 15.40
CA THR A 235 1.36 25.81 16.85
C THR A 235 -0.11 25.71 17.28
N SER A 236 -1.00 26.51 16.65
CA SER A 236 -2.44 26.43 16.90
C SER A 236 -3.10 25.15 16.38
N GLU A 237 -2.63 24.57 15.27
CA GLU A 237 -3.16 23.32 14.73
C GLU A 237 -2.79 22.12 15.62
N VAL A 238 -1.53 22.04 16.04
CA VAL A 238 -1.08 21.03 17.01
C VAL A 238 -1.82 21.16 18.34
N GLU A 239 -2.02 22.39 18.82
CA GLU A 239 -2.77 22.65 20.04
C GLU A 239 -4.23 22.21 19.92
N ILE A 240 -4.87 22.46 18.78
CA ILE A 240 -6.22 21.97 18.47
C ILE A 240 -6.24 20.44 18.47
N LEU A 241 -5.34 19.79 17.74
CA LEU A 241 -5.28 18.32 17.63
C LEU A 241 -5.09 17.68 19.02
N SER A 242 -4.25 18.25 19.87
CA SER A 242 -4.00 17.74 21.22
C SER A 242 -5.21 17.78 22.15
N GLN A 243 -6.21 18.60 21.84
CA GLN A 243 -7.43 18.74 22.64
C GLN A 243 -8.53 17.76 22.22
N LEU A 244 -8.41 17.14 21.04
CA LEU A 244 -9.42 16.24 20.49
C LEU A 244 -9.18 14.81 20.98
N SER A 245 -10.19 14.21 21.61
CA SER A 245 -10.15 12.82 22.05
C SER A 245 -11.53 12.20 21.86
N HIS A 246 -11.69 11.46 20.78
CA HIS A 246 -12.96 10.87 20.37
C HIS A 246 -12.71 9.63 19.50
N PRO A 247 -13.48 8.54 19.61
CA PRO A 247 -13.25 7.30 18.84
C PRO A 247 -13.34 7.45 17.31
N ASN A 248 -13.93 8.53 16.82
CA ASN A 248 -14.02 8.84 15.39
C ASN A 248 -13.09 10.00 14.96
N ILE A 249 -12.11 10.35 15.79
CA ILE A 249 -11.07 11.34 15.49
C ILE A 249 -9.71 10.68 15.76
N VAL A 250 -8.79 10.75 14.79
CA VAL A 250 -7.44 10.19 14.92
C VAL A 250 -6.77 10.72 16.19
N ALA A 251 -6.30 9.81 17.04
CA ALA A 251 -5.70 10.21 18.31
C ALA A 251 -4.33 10.89 18.10
N TYR A 252 -4.15 12.05 18.71
CA TYR A 252 -2.86 12.72 18.83
C TYR A 252 -2.05 12.11 19.99
N TYR A 253 -0.75 11.88 19.79
CA TYR A 253 0.14 11.38 20.84
C TYR A 253 1.13 12.44 21.31
N GLU A 254 1.98 12.92 20.41
CA GLU A 254 2.96 13.98 20.71
C GLU A 254 3.40 14.70 19.44
N SER A 255 4.08 15.83 19.60
CA SER A 255 4.79 16.50 18.52
C SER A 255 6.12 17.03 19.01
N PHE A 256 7.07 17.15 18.10
CA PHE A 256 8.42 17.61 18.40
C PHE A 256 9.09 18.18 17.14
N VAL A 257 10.11 19.01 17.33
CA VAL A 257 10.89 19.58 16.22
C VAL A 257 12.24 18.88 16.15
N GLU A 258 12.59 18.37 14.99
CA GLU A 258 13.85 17.65 14.73
C GLU A 258 14.30 17.94 13.29
N GLU A 259 15.59 18.20 13.07
CA GLU A 259 16.16 18.45 11.74
C GLU A 259 15.44 19.56 10.93
N GLY A 260 14.91 20.59 11.60
CA GLY A 260 14.21 21.69 10.94
C GLY A 260 12.80 21.33 10.43
N CYS A 261 12.26 20.19 10.86
CA CYS A 261 10.89 19.76 10.57
C CYS A 261 10.09 19.63 11.87
N LEU A 262 8.80 19.96 11.83
CA LEU A 262 7.83 19.60 12.85
C LEU A 262 7.35 18.18 12.57
N TRP A 263 7.44 17.33 13.59
CA TRP A 263 6.97 15.96 13.56
C TRP A 263 5.75 15.81 14.46
N ILE A 264 4.70 15.15 13.96
CA ILE A 264 3.47 14.88 14.71
C ILE A 264 3.25 13.36 14.73
N ALA A 265 3.28 12.77 15.94
CA ALA A 265 2.97 11.38 16.18
C ALA A 265 1.47 11.21 16.48
N MET A 266 0.81 10.34 15.73
CA MET A 266 -0.62 10.11 15.81
C MET A 266 -0.96 8.64 15.59
N GLU A 267 -2.21 8.28 15.89
CA GLU A 267 -2.76 6.97 15.60
C GLU A 267 -2.57 6.59 14.12
N LEU A 268 -2.10 5.36 13.90
CA LEU A 268 -2.05 4.79 12.56
C LEU A 268 -3.44 4.26 12.21
N VAL A 269 -4.11 4.90 11.26
CA VAL A 269 -5.35 4.38 10.69
C VAL A 269 -5.00 3.36 9.60
N GLU A 270 -5.25 2.09 9.89
CA GLU A 270 -5.18 1.00 8.91
C GLU A 270 -6.42 1.02 8.00
N GLY A 271 -6.25 0.57 6.76
CA GLY A 271 -7.31 0.62 5.74
C GLY A 271 -7.18 1.78 4.74
N LEU A 272 -8.31 2.17 4.13
CA LEU A 272 -8.38 3.12 3.00
C LEU A 272 -9.05 4.43 3.41
N SER A 273 -8.76 5.52 2.68
CA SER A 273 -9.60 6.73 2.76
C SER A 273 -11.01 6.42 2.23
N LEU A 274 -12.00 7.26 2.55
CA LEU A 274 -13.36 7.07 2.06
C LEU A 274 -13.41 7.19 0.52
N LEU A 275 -12.68 8.15 -0.05
CA LEU A 275 -12.50 8.26 -1.50
C LEU A 275 -11.88 6.99 -2.10
N ASP A 276 -10.75 6.53 -1.58
CA ASP A 276 -10.07 5.31 -2.09
C ASP A 276 -11.00 4.09 -1.99
N TYR A 277 -11.77 3.98 -0.90
CA TYR A 277 -12.72 2.90 -0.69
C TYR A 277 -13.87 2.93 -1.71
N THR A 278 -14.47 4.10 -1.94
CA THR A 278 -15.56 4.26 -2.91
C THR A 278 -15.09 4.06 -4.35
N CYS A 279 -13.90 4.55 -4.70
CA CYS A 279 -13.22 4.26 -5.96
C CYS A 279 -13.00 2.76 -6.16
N SER A 280 -12.47 2.07 -5.14
CA SER A 280 -12.25 0.61 -5.19
C SER A 280 -13.56 -0.16 -5.39
N LEU A 281 -14.66 0.24 -4.75
CA LEU A 281 -15.98 -0.35 -4.98
C LEU A 281 -16.44 -0.15 -6.43
N ALA A 282 -16.29 1.07 -6.97
CA ALA A 282 -16.68 1.37 -8.34
C ALA A 282 -15.88 0.53 -9.36
N GLU A 283 -14.58 0.35 -9.15
CA GLU A 283 -13.74 -0.54 -9.96
C GLU A 283 -14.17 -2.01 -9.91
N LYS A 284 -14.71 -2.46 -8.77
CA LYS A 284 -15.30 -3.79 -8.59
C LYS A 284 -16.72 -3.90 -9.14
N GLY A 285 -17.26 -2.84 -9.77
CA GLY A 285 -18.66 -2.77 -10.21
C GLY A 285 -19.66 -2.79 -9.05
N ARG A 286 -19.22 -2.42 -7.85
CA ARG A 286 -20.00 -2.43 -6.60
C ARG A 286 -20.30 -1.00 -6.17
N ARG A 287 -21.28 -0.87 -5.26
CA ARG A 287 -21.60 0.38 -4.56
C ARG A 287 -21.57 0.13 -3.06
N MET A 288 -21.32 1.19 -2.30
CA MET A 288 -21.38 1.15 -0.85
C MET A 288 -22.82 0.83 -0.43
N ARG A 289 -22.99 -0.11 0.49
CA ARG A 289 -24.32 -0.47 0.99
C ARG A 289 -24.84 0.64 1.90
N GLU A 290 -26.15 0.81 1.96
CA GLU A 290 -26.76 1.87 2.78
C GLU A 290 -26.36 1.76 4.26
N ALA A 291 -26.28 0.54 4.80
CA ALA A 291 -25.81 0.33 6.18
C ALA A 291 -24.38 0.82 6.41
N GLU A 292 -23.48 0.64 5.44
CA GLU A 292 -22.08 1.11 5.52
C GLU A 292 -22.02 2.64 5.43
N ILE A 293 -22.87 3.24 4.58
CA ILE A 293 -23.02 4.70 4.51
C ILE A 293 -23.46 5.26 5.85
N TRP A 294 -24.49 4.68 6.47
CA TRP A 294 -24.97 5.11 7.79
C TRP A 294 -23.91 4.96 8.87
N GLN A 295 -23.13 3.88 8.85
CA GLN A 295 -22.06 3.68 9.82
C GLN A 295 -20.99 4.78 9.73
N VAL A 296 -20.54 5.11 8.51
CA VAL A 296 -19.58 6.20 8.28
C VAL A 296 -20.19 7.55 8.65
N PHE A 297 -21.42 7.81 8.22
CA PHE A 297 -22.09 9.09 8.45
C PHE A 297 -22.33 9.36 9.93
N VAL A 298 -22.81 8.37 10.70
CA VAL A 298 -23.02 8.51 12.15
C VAL A 298 -21.70 8.77 12.86
N GLY A 299 -20.64 8.02 12.55
CA GLY A 299 -19.31 8.26 13.14
C GLY A 299 -18.78 9.65 12.85
N LEU A 300 -18.96 10.14 11.62
CA LEU A 300 -18.59 11.50 11.21
C LEU A 300 -19.37 12.56 11.99
N VAL A 301 -20.69 12.40 12.11
CA VAL A 301 -21.54 13.35 12.86
C VAL A 301 -21.16 13.37 14.33
N MET A 302 -20.85 12.21 14.93
CA MET A 302 -20.38 12.14 16.32
C MET A 302 -19.05 12.88 16.52
N ALA A 303 -18.09 12.70 15.61
CA ALA A 303 -16.83 13.45 15.62
C ALA A 303 -17.05 14.97 15.52
N LEU A 304 -17.93 15.40 14.61
CA LEU A 304 -18.24 16.82 14.43
C LEU A 304 -19.00 17.41 15.62
N ASP A 305 -19.90 16.65 16.25
CA ASP A 305 -20.61 17.10 17.45
C ASP A 305 -19.63 17.32 18.61
N HIS A 306 -18.66 16.41 18.80
CA HIS A 306 -17.58 16.58 19.77
C HIS A 306 -16.77 17.86 19.50
N CYS A 307 -16.32 18.05 18.25
CA CYS A 307 -15.59 19.26 17.85
C CYS A 307 -16.39 20.54 18.14
N HIS A 308 -17.65 20.61 17.70
CA HIS A 308 -18.45 21.83 17.76
C HIS A 308 -19.01 22.13 19.15
N ARG A 309 -19.55 21.13 19.86
CA ARG A 309 -20.23 21.34 21.14
C ARG A 309 -19.26 21.37 22.29
N GLU A 310 -18.40 20.36 22.40
CA GLU A 310 -17.54 20.19 23.56
C GLU A 310 -16.29 21.05 23.47
N LYS A 311 -15.67 21.12 22.28
CA LYS A 311 -14.39 21.80 22.08
C LYS A 311 -14.50 23.20 21.49
N ARG A 312 -15.66 23.56 20.91
CA ARG A 312 -15.91 24.83 20.21
C ARG A 312 -14.96 25.07 19.03
N ILE A 313 -14.56 23.98 18.36
CA ILE A 313 -13.63 23.97 17.23
C ILE A 313 -14.41 23.65 15.95
N VAL A 314 -14.11 24.37 14.86
CA VAL A 314 -14.66 24.10 13.52
C VAL A 314 -13.57 23.45 12.69
N HIS A 315 -13.83 22.29 12.08
CA HIS A 315 -12.83 21.51 11.32
C HIS A 315 -12.29 22.25 10.09
N ARG A 316 -13.15 22.99 9.37
CA ARG A 316 -12.86 23.80 8.17
C ARG A 316 -12.36 23.08 6.92
N ASP A 317 -11.84 21.85 7.02
CA ASP A 317 -11.33 21.09 5.86
C ASP A 317 -11.89 19.66 5.79
N LEU A 318 -13.21 19.51 5.90
CA LEU A 318 -13.84 18.19 5.82
C LEU A 318 -13.97 17.76 4.35
N THR A 319 -13.21 16.73 3.97
CA THR A 319 -13.15 16.20 2.60
C THR A 319 -13.19 14.67 2.57
N SER A 320 -13.53 14.10 1.40
CA SER A 320 -13.66 12.66 1.15
C SER A 320 -12.35 11.99 0.79
#